data_AF-A0AAV7RBF1-F1
#
_entry.id   AF-A0AAV7RBF1-F1
#
_cell.length_a   1.000
_cell.length_b   1.000
_cell.length_c   1.000
_cell.angle_alpha   90.00
_cell.angle_beta   90.00
_cell.angle_gamma   90.00
#
_symmetry.space_group_name_H-M   'P 1'
#
loop_
_entity.id
_entity.type
_entity.pdbx_description
1 polymer ?
#
loop_
_entity_poly.entity_id
_entity_poly.type
_entity_poly.pdbx_seq_one_letter_code
_entity_poly.pdbx_strand_id
1 'polypeptide(L)'
;MGTETGILQSIYSSIKELQTETRIESRRARVATKRLQGSVRKVVKSCMEIEAKLCSMEDRIVAVEDDIDTLKEQNTAREGQLTDVMWKIEDLENRQRRNNLRFLGIPEGLEGDNIQAYMVVLLRGAFPELGNRDWDNECIMT
;
A
#
# COMPACT_ATOMS: atom_id res chain seq x y z
N MET A 1 -91.40 38.13 8.70
CA MET A 1 -90.35 38.90 9.41
C MET A 1 -89.52 38.06 10.40
N GLY A 2 -90.07 37.04 11.07
CA GLY A 2 -89.28 36.20 12.00
C GLY A 2 -88.39 35.11 11.36
N THR A 3 -88.61 34.76 10.10
CA THR A 3 -87.87 33.70 9.40
C THR A 3 -86.57 34.19 8.78
N GLU A 4 -86.56 35.36 8.14
CA GLU A 4 -85.36 35.98 7.56
C GLU A 4 -84.32 36.35 8.62
N THR A 5 -84.77 36.83 9.78
CA THR A 5 -83.88 37.15 10.91
C THR A 5 -83.21 35.91 11.50
N GLY A 6 -83.92 34.77 11.57
CA GLY A 6 -83.33 33.50 11.99
C GLY A 6 -82.27 32.96 11.02
N ILE A 7 -82.51 33.10 9.71
CA ILE A 7 -81.55 32.70 8.67
C ILE A 7 -80.29 33.58 8.74
N LEU A 8 -80.43 34.89 8.88
CA LEU A 8 -79.31 35.81 9.01
C LEU A 8 -78.46 35.51 10.26
N GLN A 9 -79.11 35.19 11.39
CA GLN A 9 -78.41 34.83 12.62
C GLN A 9 -77.60 33.53 12.45
N SER A 10 -78.17 32.54 11.77
CA SER A 10 -77.50 31.27 11.46
C SER A 10 -76.30 31.48 10.54
N ILE A 11 -76.45 32.27 9.48
CA ILE A 11 -75.36 32.60 8.55
C ILE A 11 -74.24 33.33 9.32
N TYR A 12 -74.57 34.27 10.21
CA TYR A 12 -73.58 34.98 11.01
C TYR A 12 -72.79 34.05 11.93
N SER A 13 -73.44 33.10 12.59
CA SER A 13 -72.74 32.08 13.40
C SER A 13 -71.80 31.22 12.56
N SER A 14 -72.25 30.74 11.39
CA SER A 14 -71.42 29.91 10.52
C SER A 14 -70.22 30.66 9.96
N ILE A 15 -70.37 31.93 9.57
CA ILE A 15 -69.26 32.78 9.12
C ILE A 15 -68.23 32.93 10.26
N LYS A 16 -68.70 33.15 11.48
CA LYS A 16 -67.81 33.31 12.65
C LYS A 16 -67.02 32.04 12.93
N GLU A 17 -67.66 30.88 12.85
CA GLU A 17 -67.01 29.57 13.00
C GLU A 17 -65.95 29.35 11.92
N LEU A 18 -66.30 29.52 10.64
CA LEU A 18 -65.35 29.38 9.52
C LEU A 18 -64.14 30.31 9.67
N GLN A 19 -64.35 31.55 10.13
CA GLN A 19 -63.25 32.48 10.40
C GLN A 19 -62.33 31.97 11.52
N THR A 20 -62.89 31.37 12.58
CA THR A 20 -62.07 30.80 13.66
C THR A 20 -61.29 29.58 13.20
N GLU A 21 -61.91 28.71 12.39
CA GLU A 21 -61.27 27.50 11.86
C GLU A 21 -60.12 27.86 10.91
N THR A 22 -60.34 28.80 9.99
CA THR A 22 -59.30 29.31 9.09
C THR A 22 -58.13 29.92 9.88
N ARG A 23 -58.40 30.64 10.98
CA ARG A 23 -57.35 31.20 11.86
C ARG A 23 -56.55 30.09 12.55
N ILE A 24 -57.20 29.02 13.00
CA ILE A 24 -56.53 27.88 13.64
C ILE A 24 -55.64 27.15 12.63
N GLU A 25 -56.15 26.88 11.43
CA GLU A 25 -55.38 26.21 10.37
C GLU A 25 -54.17 27.05 9.93
N SER A 26 -54.35 28.36 9.74
CA SER A 26 -53.22 29.26 9.45
C SER A 26 -52.16 29.24 10.56
N ARG A 27 -52.59 29.17 11.83
CA ARG A 27 -51.67 29.06 12.98
C ARG A 27 -50.95 27.71 13.00
N ARG A 28 -51.64 26.60 12.70
CA ARG A 28 -51.04 25.26 12.58
C ARG A 28 -49.98 25.23 11.49
N ALA A 29 -50.32 25.73 10.29
CA ALA A 29 -49.39 25.84 9.17
C ALA A 29 -48.14 26.63 9.55
N ARG A 30 -48.29 27.78 10.25
CA ARG A 30 -47.17 28.62 10.69
C ARG A 30 -46.23 27.93 11.68
N VAL A 31 -46.77 27.11 12.59
CA VAL A 31 -45.98 26.32 13.54
C VAL A 31 -45.22 25.21 12.80
N ALA A 32 -45.88 24.51 11.87
CA ALA A 32 -45.24 23.49 11.05
C ALA A 32 -44.08 24.07 10.22
N THR A 33 -44.27 25.23 9.58
CA THR A 33 -43.19 25.91 8.84
C THR A 33 -42.01 26.28 9.73
N LYS A 34 -42.25 26.78 10.95
CA LYS A 34 -41.17 27.06 11.91
C LYS A 34 -40.40 25.81 12.33
N ARG A 35 -41.10 24.69 12.56
CA ARG A 35 -40.47 23.41 12.89
C ARG A 35 -39.60 22.91 11.73
N LEU A 36 -40.13 22.94 10.51
CA LEU A 36 -39.38 22.57 9.31
C LEU A 36 -38.15 23.46 9.10
N GLN A 37 -38.28 24.78 9.27
CA GLN A 37 -37.12 25.68 9.23
C GLN A 37 -36.04 25.31 10.25
N GLY A 38 -36.44 24.95 11.48
CA GLY A 38 -35.52 24.48 12.50
C GLY A 38 -34.78 23.20 12.08
N SER A 39 -35.51 22.23 11.54
CA SER A 39 -34.93 20.98 11.03
C SER A 39 -34.00 21.21 9.84
N VAL A 40 -34.39 22.04 8.86
CA VAL A 40 -33.56 22.38 7.71
C VAL A 40 -32.25 23.04 8.15
N ARG A 41 -32.30 23.97 9.11
CA ARG A 41 -31.07 24.59 9.66
C ARG A 41 -30.13 23.56 10.29
N LYS A 42 -30.66 22.57 11.01
CA LYS A 42 -29.85 21.50 11.58
C LYS A 42 -29.19 20.64 10.51
N VAL A 43 -29.94 20.28 9.46
CA VAL A 43 -29.41 19.50 8.33
C VAL A 43 -28.31 20.28 7.62
N VAL A 44 -28.54 21.56 7.30
CA VAL A 44 -27.52 22.42 6.66
C VAL A 44 -26.25 22.49 7.50
N LYS A 45 -26.38 22.67 8.82
CA LYS A 45 -25.21 22.68 9.72
C LYS A 45 -24.46 21.34 9.68
N SER A 46 -25.19 20.23 9.73
CA SER A 46 -24.58 18.90 9.65
C SER A 46 -23.89 18.66 8.31
N CYS A 47 -24.45 19.13 7.20
CA CYS A 47 -23.82 19.03 5.88
C CYS A 47 -22.50 19.81 5.84
N MET A 48 -22.47 21.05 6.36
CA MET A 48 -21.24 21.85 6.44
C MET A 48 -20.15 21.19 7.28
N GLU A 49 -20.53 20.55 8.41
CA GLU A 49 -19.59 19.81 9.25
C GLU A 49 -19.02 18.57 8.54
N ILE A 50 -19.84 17.90 7.72
CA ILE A 50 -19.41 16.75 6.91
C ILE A 50 -18.48 17.20 5.79
N GLU A 51 -18.82 18.28 5.08
CA GLU A 51 -17.98 18.86 4.02
C GLU A 51 -16.59 19.23 4.54
N ALA A 52 -16.52 19.87 5.72
CA ALA A 52 -15.23 20.22 6.33
C ALA A 52 -14.40 18.97 6.68
N LYS A 53 -15.04 17.91 7.17
CA LYS A 53 -14.36 16.63 7.45
C LYS A 53 -13.90 15.93 6.17
N LEU A 54 -14.71 15.95 5.12
CA LEU A 54 -14.36 15.37 3.83
C LEU A 54 -13.15 16.06 3.23
N CYS A 55 -13.13 17.39 3.21
CA CYS A 55 -11.99 18.17 2.71
C CYS A 55 -10.69 17.81 3.47
N SER A 56 -10.75 17.72 4.80
CA SER A 56 -9.60 17.28 5.61
C SER A 56 -9.18 15.82 5.35
N MET A 57 -10.13 14.94 5.04
CA MET A 57 -9.81 13.56 4.69
C MET A 57 -9.18 13.47 3.30
N GLU A 58 -9.64 14.25 2.33
CA GLU A 58 -9.07 14.34 0.99
C GLU A 58 -7.62 14.80 1.04
N ASP A 59 -7.31 15.88 1.79
CA ASP A 59 -5.93 16.36 1.98
C ASP A 59 -5.01 15.27 2.56
N ARG A 60 -5.52 14.50 3.53
CA ARG A 60 -4.78 13.41 4.15
C ARG A 60 -4.58 12.24 3.20
N ILE A 61 -5.53 11.96 2.32
CA ILE A 61 -5.42 10.90 1.32
C ILE A 61 -4.32 11.27 0.32
N VAL A 62 -4.34 12.51 -0.20
CA VAL A 62 -3.31 12.99 -1.13
C VAL A 62 -1.91 12.88 -0.52
N ALA A 63 -1.74 13.32 0.72
CA ALA A 63 -0.44 13.22 1.40
C ALA A 63 0.04 11.76 1.56
N VAL A 64 -0.89 10.84 1.86
CA VAL A 64 -0.56 9.41 1.98
C VAL A 64 -0.25 8.79 0.61
N GLU A 65 -0.92 9.21 -0.45
CA GLU A 65 -0.63 8.76 -1.81
C GLU A 65 0.78 9.18 -2.25
N ASP A 66 1.17 10.44 -1.99
CA ASP A 66 2.51 10.95 -2.26
C ASP A 66 3.60 10.18 -1.48
N ASP A 67 3.36 9.89 -0.20
CA ASP A 67 4.26 9.09 0.64
C ASP A 67 4.42 7.66 0.09
N ILE A 68 3.32 7.03 -0.34
CA ILE A 68 3.32 5.68 -0.91
C ILE A 68 4.16 5.64 -2.18
N ASP A 69 4.01 6.63 -3.07
CA ASP A 69 4.77 6.65 -4.32
C ASP A 69 6.25 6.90 -4.07
N THR A 70 6.59 7.78 -3.13
CA THR A 70 7.97 7.97 -2.67
C THR A 70 8.57 6.67 -2.11
N LEU A 71 7.82 5.93 -1.29
CA LEU A 71 8.27 4.66 -0.72
C LEU A 71 8.46 3.58 -1.80
N LYS A 72 7.60 3.52 -2.81
CA LYS A 72 7.76 2.60 -3.94
C LYS A 72 9.04 2.89 -4.71
N GLU A 73 9.29 4.15 -5.04
CA GLU A 73 10.51 4.56 -5.74
C GLU A 73 11.76 4.16 -4.95
N GLN A 74 11.78 4.46 -3.65
CA GLN A 74 12.89 4.07 -2.77
C GLN A 74 13.07 2.55 -2.71
N ASN A 75 11.98 1.78 -2.66
CA ASN A 75 12.06 0.33 -2.63
C ASN A 75 12.65 -0.24 -3.93
N THR A 76 12.17 0.23 -5.09
CA THR A 76 12.71 -0.20 -6.38
C THR A 76 14.19 0.14 -6.54
N ALA A 77 14.62 1.32 -6.07
CA ALA A 77 16.03 1.71 -6.08
C ALA A 77 16.88 0.79 -5.18
N ARG A 78 16.37 0.44 -3.99
CA ARG A 78 17.06 -0.50 -3.08
C ARG A 78 17.13 -1.91 -3.64
N GLU A 79 16.07 -2.39 -4.29
CA GLU A 79 16.08 -3.69 -4.98
C GLU A 79 17.16 -3.74 -6.06
N GLY A 80 17.29 -2.68 -6.87
CA GLY A 80 18.37 -2.56 -7.85
C GLY A 80 19.77 -2.53 -7.22
N GLN A 81 19.95 -1.84 -6.11
CA GLN A 81 21.23 -1.84 -5.39
C GLN A 81 21.56 -3.22 -4.81
N LEU A 82 20.56 -3.94 -4.30
CA LEU A 82 20.76 -5.30 -3.77
C LEU A 82 21.17 -6.26 -4.87
N THR A 83 20.52 -6.22 -6.04
CA THR A 83 20.89 -7.08 -7.16
C THR A 83 22.30 -6.78 -7.64
N ASP A 84 22.67 -5.51 -7.78
CA ASP A 84 24.03 -5.10 -8.16
C ASP A 84 25.10 -5.60 -7.17
N VAL A 85 24.81 -5.52 -5.86
CA VAL A 85 25.72 -6.02 -4.82
C VAL A 85 25.83 -7.54 -4.88
N MET A 86 24.72 -8.26 -5.09
CA MET A 86 24.74 -9.71 -5.24
C MET A 86 25.61 -10.14 -6.43
N TRP A 87 25.46 -9.49 -7.59
CA TRP A 87 26.31 -9.75 -8.76
C TRP A 87 27.80 -9.51 -8.47
N LYS A 88 28.13 -8.44 -7.75
CA LYS A 88 29.52 -8.17 -7.36
C LYS A 88 30.08 -9.24 -6.41
N ILE A 89 29.28 -9.70 -5.45
CA ILE A 89 29.68 -10.76 -4.53
C ILE A 89 29.94 -12.05 -5.31
N GLU A 90 29.03 -12.43 -6.21
CA GLU A 90 29.19 -13.63 -7.02
C GLU A 90 30.46 -13.57 -7.90
N ASP A 91 30.71 -12.44 -8.57
CA ASP A 91 31.95 -12.25 -9.36
C ASP A 91 33.20 -12.36 -8.47
N LEU A 92 33.19 -11.74 -7.28
CA LEU A 92 34.31 -11.83 -6.34
C LEU A 92 34.55 -13.27 -5.86
N GLU A 93 33.49 -14.01 -5.51
CA GLU A 93 33.61 -15.42 -5.11
C GLU A 93 34.14 -16.29 -6.24
N ASN A 94 33.65 -16.07 -7.47
CA ASN A 94 34.12 -16.79 -8.65
C ASN A 94 35.59 -16.49 -8.97
N ARG A 95 36.02 -15.23 -8.83
CA ARG A 95 37.44 -14.85 -8.98
C ARG A 95 38.31 -15.49 -7.91
N GLN A 96 37.87 -15.48 -6.66
CA GLN A 96 38.60 -16.04 -5.54
C GLN A 96 38.79 -17.57 -5.68
N ARG A 97 37.77 -18.27 -6.20
CA ARG A 97 37.79 -19.73 -6.36
C ARG A 97 38.19 -20.20 -7.75
N ARG A 98 38.56 -19.30 -8.67
CA ARG A 98 38.82 -19.60 -10.09
C ARG A 98 39.84 -20.71 -10.30
N ASN A 99 40.88 -20.75 -9.47
CA ASN A 99 41.96 -21.72 -9.58
C ASN A 99 41.80 -22.90 -8.61
N ASN A 100 40.70 -22.98 -7.88
CA ASN A 100 40.46 -24.04 -6.93
C ASN A 100 39.82 -25.22 -7.65
N LEU A 101 40.48 -26.39 -7.60
CA LEU A 101 39.93 -27.64 -8.09
C LEU A 101 39.32 -28.43 -6.94
N ARG A 102 38.18 -29.09 -7.19
CA ARG A 102 37.51 -29.95 -6.22
C ARG A 102 37.61 -31.41 -6.66
N PHE A 103 38.36 -32.20 -5.92
CA PHE A 103 38.48 -33.64 -6.14
C PHE A 103 37.41 -34.37 -5.32
N LEU A 104 36.61 -35.21 -5.98
CA LEU A 104 35.50 -35.95 -5.36
C LEU A 104 35.71 -37.45 -5.54
N GLY A 105 35.35 -38.26 -4.53
CA GLY A 105 35.45 -39.72 -4.60
C GLY A 105 36.83 -40.29 -4.31
N ILE A 106 37.73 -39.52 -3.69
CA ILE A 106 39.02 -40.04 -3.19
C ILE A 106 38.76 -40.84 -1.90
N PRO A 107 39.22 -42.10 -1.79
CA PRO A 107 39.07 -42.88 -0.57
C PRO A 107 39.91 -42.29 0.57
N GLU A 108 39.28 -42.09 1.72
CA GLU A 108 39.96 -41.57 2.92
C GLU A 108 41.05 -42.55 3.41
N GLY A 109 42.21 -42.01 3.81
CA GLY A 109 43.32 -42.78 4.39
C GLY A 109 44.38 -43.29 3.40
N LEU A 110 44.17 -43.14 2.08
CA LEU A 110 45.19 -43.45 1.06
C LEU A 110 46.23 -42.34 0.87
N GLU A 111 45.93 -41.15 1.37
CA GLU A 111 46.71 -39.92 1.16
C GLU A 111 48.01 -39.90 1.99
N GLY A 112 48.11 -40.73 3.03
CA GLY A 112 49.24 -40.75 3.96
C GLY A 112 49.44 -39.42 4.68
N ASP A 113 50.68 -39.10 5.04
CA ASP A 113 51.03 -37.89 5.82
C ASP A 113 51.27 -36.65 4.92
N ASN A 114 51.29 -36.83 3.58
CA ASN A 114 51.56 -35.75 2.63
C ASN A 114 50.63 -35.80 1.41
N ILE A 115 49.56 -35.01 1.50
CA ILE A 115 48.52 -34.86 0.45
C ILE A 115 49.10 -34.35 -0.87
N GLN A 116 50.13 -33.48 -0.85
CA GLN A 116 50.72 -32.95 -2.08
C GLN A 116 51.41 -34.05 -2.89
N ALA A 117 52.18 -34.90 -2.22
CA ALA A 117 52.86 -36.02 -2.87
C ALA A 117 51.84 -37.01 -3.46
N TYR A 118 50.78 -37.32 -2.71
CA TYR A 118 49.68 -38.16 -3.18
C TYR A 118 48.98 -37.55 -4.41
N MET A 119 48.67 -36.25 -4.39
CA MET A 119 48.02 -35.57 -5.50
C MET A 119 48.87 -35.57 -6.78
N VAL A 120 50.20 -35.44 -6.68
CA VAL A 120 51.10 -35.54 -7.84
C VAL A 120 51.05 -36.93 -8.47
N VAL A 121 51.05 -37.99 -7.66
CA VAL A 121 50.94 -39.37 -8.17
C VAL A 121 49.58 -39.60 -8.83
N LEU A 122 48.50 -39.15 -8.18
CA LEU A 122 47.14 -39.29 -8.69
C LEU A 122 46.98 -38.58 -10.04
N LEU A 123 47.47 -37.34 -10.16
CA LEU A 123 47.38 -36.56 -11.40
C LEU A 123 48.25 -37.15 -12.52
N ARG A 124 49.46 -37.64 -12.22
CA ARG A 124 50.31 -38.31 -13.22
C ARG A 124 49.70 -39.60 -13.75
N GLY A 125 49.02 -40.36 -12.89
CA GLY A 125 48.30 -41.57 -13.28
C GLY A 125 47.05 -41.27 -14.12
N ALA A 126 46.28 -40.24 -13.75
CA ALA A 126 45.06 -39.86 -14.46
C ALA A 126 45.34 -39.14 -15.79
N PHE A 127 46.39 -38.32 -15.85
CA PHE A 127 46.78 -37.53 -17.02
C PHE A 127 48.27 -37.71 -17.32
N PRO A 128 48.66 -38.79 -18.03
CA PRO A 128 50.06 -39.08 -18.34
C PRO A 128 50.77 -37.95 -19.10
N GLU A 129 50.01 -37.17 -19.88
CA GLU A 129 50.50 -36.03 -20.68
C GLU A 129 51.01 -34.85 -19.84
N LEU A 130 50.60 -34.75 -18.57
CA LEU A 130 51.04 -33.69 -17.65
C LEU A 130 52.34 -34.05 -16.92
N GLY A 131 52.77 -35.32 -16.98
CA GLY A 131 53.89 -35.86 -16.19
C GLY A 131 55.30 -35.54 -16.72
N ASN A 132 55.43 -35.08 -17.97
CA ASN A 132 56.71 -34.87 -18.66
C ASN A 132 57.09 -33.39 -18.85
N ARG A 133 56.39 -32.44 -18.20
CA ARG A 133 56.75 -31.02 -18.25
C ARG A 133 57.49 -30.62 -16.97
N ASP A 134 58.62 -29.96 -17.12
CA ASP A 134 59.32 -29.29 -16.02
C ASP A 134 58.61 -27.97 -15.71
N TRP A 135 57.62 -28.03 -14.82
CA TRP A 135 56.75 -26.90 -14.46
C TRP A 135 57.48 -25.73 -13.78
N ASP A 136 58.71 -25.95 -13.28
CA ASP A 136 59.51 -24.94 -12.59
C ASP A 136 60.13 -23.90 -13.55
N ASN A 137 60.21 -24.18 -14.86
CA ASN A 137 60.87 -23.31 -15.84
C ASN A 137 59.93 -22.42 -16.67
N GLU A 138 58.61 -22.58 -16.59
CA GLU A 138 57.63 -21.83 -17.40
C GLU A 138 56.78 -20.82 -16.62
N CYS A 139 56.86 -20.78 -15.28
CA CYS A 139 55.97 -19.97 -14.43
C CYS A 139 56.39 -18.49 -14.22
N ILE A 140 57.36 -17.96 -14.98
CA ILE A 140 57.66 -16.52 -15.00
C ILE A 140 57.28 -15.95 -16.36
N MET A 141 55.99 -15.85 -16.66
CA MET A 141 55.47 -14.77 -17.52
C MET A 141 53.95 -14.68 -17.36
N THR A 142 53.53 -13.52 -16.83
CA THR A 142 52.18 -12.93 -16.79
C THR A 142 51.25 -13.34 -15.65
#